data_AF-A0A2E3JB24-F1
#
_entry.id   AF-A0A2E3JB24-F1
#
_cell.length_a   1.000
_cell.length_b   1.000
_cell.length_c   1.000
_cell.angle_alpha   90.00
_cell.angle_beta   90.00
_cell.angle_gamma   90.00
#
_symmetry.space_group_name_H-M   'P 1'
#
loop_
_entity.id
_entity.type
_entity.pdbx_description
1 polymer ?
#
loop_
_entity_poly.entity_id
_entity_poly.type
_entity_poly.pdbx_seq_one_letter_code
_entity_poly.pdbx_strand_id
1 'polypeptide(L)'
;MYGEEVQFIGVPSRGELKEVQEFIIAYSVNAFPHVFDENLEIWKNYKIPSQPAWIFVDAEGNEERVLGGLHLGELRSRIRDLSKS
;
A
#
# COMPACT_ATOMS: atom_id res chain seq x y z
N MET A 1 3.99 11.93 -13.19
CA MET A 1 4.23 10.71 -12.40
C MET A 1 3.89 11.07 -10.96
N TYR A 2 3.19 10.22 -10.21
CA TYR A 2 2.80 10.57 -8.83
C TYR A 2 3.89 10.30 -7.78
N GLY A 3 4.95 9.55 -8.11
CA GLY A 3 5.96 9.11 -7.13
C GLY A 3 6.82 10.23 -6.52
N GLU A 4 6.78 11.44 -7.08
CA GLU A 4 7.42 12.64 -6.50
C GLU A 4 6.47 13.42 -5.58
N GLU A 5 5.16 13.18 -5.70
CA GLU A 5 4.10 13.87 -4.93
C GLU A 5 3.54 12.98 -3.81
N VAL A 6 3.50 11.66 -4.03
CA VAL A 6 2.93 10.67 -3.11
C VAL A 6 3.86 9.47 -3.01
N GLN A 7 4.18 9.08 -1.78
CA GLN A 7 4.99 7.89 -1.51
C GLN A 7 4.13 6.63 -1.53
N PHE A 8 4.59 5.61 -2.25
CA PHE A 8 3.98 4.28 -2.23
C PHE A 8 4.84 3.33 -1.38
N ILE A 9 4.19 2.55 -0.52
CA ILE A 9 4.84 1.52 0.30
C ILE A 9 3.99 0.24 0.20
N GLY A 10 4.60 -0.84 -0.28
CA GLY A 10 3.99 -2.16 -0.23
C GLY A 10 4.16 -2.76 1.18
N VAL A 11 3.10 -3.32 1.75
CA VAL A 11 3.17 -3.96 3.08
C VAL A 11 2.75 -5.43 2.98
N PRO A 12 3.56 -6.29 2.35
CA PRO A 12 3.28 -7.71 2.28
C PRO A 12 3.34 -8.34 3.67
N SER A 13 2.44 -9.29 3.92
CA SER A 13 2.38 -10.10 5.12
C SER A 13 1.75 -11.47 4.78
N ARG A 14 1.69 -12.37 5.77
CA ARG A 14 1.07 -13.71 5.66
C ARG A 14 1.63 -14.62 4.55
N GLY A 15 2.94 -14.57 4.33
CA GLY A 15 3.69 -15.49 3.48
C GLY A 15 5.15 -15.50 3.89
N GLU A 16 5.96 -16.35 3.26
CA GLU A 16 7.40 -16.38 3.53
C GLU A 16 8.11 -15.22 2.81
N LEU A 17 9.19 -14.68 3.41
CA LEU A 17 9.93 -13.56 2.83
C LEU A 17 10.36 -13.84 1.37
N LYS A 18 10.77 -15.08 1.09
CA LYS A 18 11.17 -15.50 -0.25
C LYS A 18 10.03 -15.41 -1.27
N GLU A 19 8.83 -15.85 -0.90
CA GLU A 19 7.65 -15.80 -1.77
C GLU A 19 7.25 -14.35 -2.09
N VAL A 20 7.36 -13.47 -1.08
CA VAL A 20 7.14 -12.04 -1.25
C VAL A 20 8.16 -11.42 -2.22
N GLN A 21 9.43 -11.76 -2.09
CA GLN A 21 10.48 -11.29 -3.01
C GLN A 21 10.24 -11.77 -4.44
N GLU A 22 9.90 -13.05 -4.61
CA GLU A 22 9.55 -13.63 -5.91
C GLU A 22 8.33 -12.94 -6.53
N PHE A 23 7.29 -12.65 -5.74
CA PHE A 23 6.13 -11.88 -6.19
C PHE A 23 6.51 -10.48 -6.68
N ILE A 24 7.33 -9.76 -5.91
CA ILE A 24 7.75 -8.39 -6.26
C ILE A 24 8.47 -8.37 -7.62
N ILE A 25 9.33 -9.35 -7.86
CA ILE A 25 10.06 -9.51 -9.12
C ILE A 25 9.10 -9.90 -10.25
N ALA A 26 8.28 -10.92 -10.03
CA ALA A 26 7.39 -11.48 -11.05
C ALA A 26 6.39 -10.45 -11.59
N TYR A 27 5.87 -9.58 -10.72
CA TYR A 27 4.90 -8.55 -11.08
C TYR A 27 5.52 -7.16 -11.30
N SER A 28 6.85 -7.04 -11.25
CA SER A 28 7.58 -5.78 -11.44
C SER A 28 7.05 -4.64 -10.56
N VAL A 29 6.68 -4.96 -9.32
CA VAL A 29 6.25 -3.96 -8.32
C VAL A 29 7.44 -3.45 -7.50
N ASN A 30 8.66 -3.58 -8.01
CA ASN A 30 9.89 -3.11 -7.38
C ASN A 30 10.19 -1.61 -7.56
N ALA A 31 9.28 -0.86 -8.20
CA ALA A 31 9.43 0.58 -8.41
C ALA A 31 9.24 1.42 -7.13
N PHE A 32 8.76 0.81 -6.04
CA PHE A 32 8.57 1.46 -4.74
C PHE A 32 8.97 0.53 -3.58
N PRO A 33 9.35 1.07 -2.41
CA PRO A 33 9.81 0.27 -1.28
C PRO A 33 8.71 -0.64 -0.71
N HIS A 34 9.13 -1.76 -0.13
CA HIS A 34 8.25 -2.71 0.53
C HIS A 34 8.73 -2.94 1.97
N VAL A 35 7.81 -3.01 2.92
CA VAL A 35 8.06 -3.36 4.32
C VAL A 35 7.39 -4.69 4.61
N PHE A 36 8.18 -5.74 4.82
CA PHE A 36 7.65 -7.06 5.15
C PHE A 36 7.14 -7.08 6.59
N ASP A 37 5.82 -7.13 6.76
CA ASP A 37 5.15 -7.12 8.06
C ASP A 37 4.97 -8.54 8.58
N GLU A 38 6.08 -9.18 8.94
CA GLU A 38 6.15 -10.59 9.34
C GLU A 38 5.17 -10.95 10.47
N ASN A 39 5.05 -10.07 11.48
CA ASN A 39 4.27 -10.30 12.70
C ASN A 39 2.85 -9.69 12.68
N LEU A 40 2.41 -9.17 11.53
CA LEU A 40 1.14 -8.46 11.33
C LEU A 40 1.01 -7.20 12.21
N GLU A 41 2.11 -6.59 12.64
CA GLU A 41 2.07 -5.41 13.52
C GLU A 41 1.47 -4.21 12.79
N ILE A 42 1.93 -3.96 11.55
CA ILE A 42 1.43 -2.86 10.72
C ILE A 42 -0.02 -3.12 10.33
N TRP A 43 -0.34 -4.33 9.86
CA TRP A 43 -1.70 -4.71 9.50
C TRP A 43 -2.67 -4.58 10.67
N LYS A 44 -2.29 -5.00 11.89
CA LYS A 44 -3.12 -4.84 13.09
C LYS A 44 -3.33 -3.39 13.46
N ASN A 45 -2.30 -2.54 13.35
CA ASN A 45 -2.41 -1.11 13.64
C ASN A 45 -3.44 -0.43 12.73
N TYR A 46 -3.38 -0.71 11.43
CA TYR A 46 -4.35 -0.23 10.44
C TYR A 46 -5.66 -1.06 10.40
N LYS A 47 -5.79 -2.04 11.32
CA LYS A 47 -6.95 -2.92 11.47
C LYS A 47 -7.32 -3.63 10.15
N ILE A 48 -6.32 -4.04 9.36
CA ILE A 48 -6.47 -4.76 8.08
C ILE A 48 -6.75 -6.24 8.34
N PRO A 49 -7.96 -6.75 8.01
CA PRO A 49 -8.29 -8.16 8.24
C PRO A 49 -7.72 -9.09 7.17
N SER A 50 -7.61 -8.59 5.93
CA SER A 50 -7.22 -9.34 4.74
C SER A 50 -6.81 -8.39 3.61
N GLN A 51 -5.95 -8.86 2.72
CA GLN A 51 -5.67 -8.22 1.42
C GLN A 51 -6.74 -8.57 0.36
N PRO A 52 -6.91 -7.76 -0.69
CA PRO A 52 -6.29 -6.45 -0.89
C PRO A 52 -6.86 -5.37 0.05
N ALA A 53 -6.02 -4.40 0.40
CA ALA A 53 -6.40 -3.24 1.21
C ALA A 53 -5.48 -2.06 0.87
N TRP A 54 -5.98 -0.84 1.09
CA TRP A 54 -5.29 0.41 0.79
C TRP A 54 -5.45 1.36 1.97
N ILE A 55 -4.35 2.03 2.33
CA ILE A 55 -4.34 3.12 3.30
C ILE A 55 -3.81 4.36 2.59
N PHE A 56 -4.58 5.43 2.62
CA PHE A 56 -4.21 6.75 2.12
C PHE A 56 -3.94 7.62 3.34
N VAL A 57 -2.77 8.25 3.38
CA VAL A 57 -2.36 9.13 4.47
C VAL A 57 -2.00 10.48 3.88
N ASP A 58 -2.66 11.54 4.34
CA ASP A 58 -2.40 12.92 3.90
C ASP A 58 -1.20 13.55 4.64
N ALA A 59 -0.85 14.78 4.26
CA ALA A 59 0.28 15.51 4.85
C ALA A 59 0.09 15.83 6.34
N GLU A 60 -1.16 15.92 6.80
CA GLU A 60 -1.56 16.13 8.19
C GLU A 60 -1.59 14.83 9.01
N GLY A 61 -1.45 13.68 8.35
CA GLY A 61 -1.48 12.36 8.97
C GLY A 61 -2.89 11.78 9.15
N ASN A 62 -3.91 12.35 8.52
CA ASN A 62 -5.24 11.73 8.49
C ASN A 62 -5.21 10.49 7.59
N GLU A 63 -5.89 9.45 8.05
CA GLU A 63 -5.89 8.15 7.39
C GLU A 63 -7.27 7.85 6.79
N GLU A 64 -7.29 7.45 5.52
CA GLU A 64 -8.44 6.83 4.89
C GLU A 64 -8.12 5.38 4.52
N ARG A 65 -8.99 4.47 4.95
CA ARG A 65 -8.83 3.05 4.71
C ARG A 65 -9.87 2.51 3.75
N VAL A 66 -9.39 1.80 2.73
CA VAL A 66 -10.24 1.07 1.78
C VAL A 66 -9.90 -0.42 1.83
N LEU A 67 -10.89 -1.24 2.17
CA LEU A 67 -10.75 -2.70 2.18
C LEU A 67 -11.26 -3.29 0.86
N GLY A 68 -10.55 -4.28 0.34
CA GLY A 68 -10.88 -4.92 -0.94
C GLY A 68 -10.16 -4.31 -2.14
N GLY A 69 -10.55 -4.78 -3.31
CA GLY A 69 -9.98 -4.33 -4.58
C GLY A 69 -10.36 -2.90 -4.86
N LEU A 70 -9.46 -2.16 -5.52
CA LEU A 70 -9.68 -0.77 -5.91
C LEU A 70 -9.55 -0.64 -7.42
N HIS A 71 -10.54 -0.02 -8.05
CA HIS A 71 -10.47 0.23 -9.50
C HIS A 71 -9.45 1.33 -9.81
N LEU A 72 -8.78 1.21 -10.97
CA LEU A 72 -7.72 2.15 -11.37
C LEU A 72 -8.17 3.62 -11.38
N GLY A 73 -9.40 3.89 -11.81
CA GLY A 73 -9.96 5.25 -11.82
C GLY A 73 -10.09 5.83 -10.41
N GLU A 74 -10.54 5.00 -9.47
CA GLU A 74 -10.69 5.38 -8.06
C GLU A 74 -9.34 5.60 -7.39
N LEU A 75 -8.38 4.68 -7.61
CA LEU A 75 -7.00 4.84 -7.13
C LEU A 75 -6.39 6.17 -7.61
N ARG A 76 -6.55 6.49 -8.90
CA ARG A 76 -6.05 7.76 -9.48
C ARG A 76 -6.74 9.00 -8.93
N SER A 77 -8.01 8.90 -8.54
CA SER A 77 -8.71 10.03 -7.89
C SER A 77 -8.08 10.28 -6.53
N ARG A 78 -7.99 9.23 -5.69
CA ARG A 78 -7.47 9.31 -4.33
C ARG A 78 -6.03 9.83 -4.27
N ILE A 79 -5.15 9.33 -5.15
CA ILE A 79 -3.76 9.81 -5.25
C ILE A 79 -3.71 11.32 -5.57
N ARG A 80 -4.59 11.81 -6.44
CA ARG A 80 -4.63 13.22 -6.84
C ARG A 80 -5.18 14.12 -5.74
N ASP A 81 -6.02 13.58 -4.87
CA ASP A 81 -6.54 14.31 -3.73
C ASP A 81 -5.45 14.41 -2.66
N LEU A 82 -4.69 13.33 -2.43
CA LEU A 82 -3.50 13.35 -1.57
C LEU A 82 -2.40 14.31 -2.06
N SER A 83 -2.18 14.46 -3.37
CA SER A 83 -1.11 15.35 -3.85
C SER A 83 -1.44 16.84 -3.75
N LYS A 84 -2.65 17.19 -3.27
CA LYS A 84 -3.10 18.57 -3.09
C LYS A 84 -3.24 18.99 -1.63
N SER A 85 -3.26 18.05 -0.70
CA SER A 85 -3.21 18.29 0.75
C SER A 85 -1.78 18.60 1.15
#